data_AF-A0A842IJH6-F1
#
_entry.id   AF-A0A842IJH6-F1
#
_cell.length_a   1.000
_cell.length_b   1.000
_cell.length_c   1.000
_cell.angle_alpha   90.00
_cell.angle_beta   90.00
_cell.angle_gamma   90.00
#
_symmetry.space_group_name_H-M   'P 1'
#
loop_
_entity.id
_entity.type
_entity.pdbx_description
1 polymer ?
#
loop_
_entity_poly.entity_id
_entity_poly.type
_entity_poly.pdbx_seq_one_letter_code
_entity_poly.pdbx_strand_id
1 'polypeptide(L)'
;MVLVSTFLYIAHVVGVALGVGAATVKLVLLLKSKSDHTFILAFLKVVKPITRLIISGLVILTLSGIGWLIMGYTFTPLLIAKIVLVALTWVLGPIIDNVAEPKFVRLAPGPEENASQEFVQAHKQYVTLELAATSLFYIILVIGVLL
;
A
#
# COMPACT_ATOMS: atom_id res chain seq x y z
N MET A 1 4.99 -27.58 -16.50
CA MET A 1 3.80 -26.87 -15.95
C MET A 1 3.87 -26.70 -14.45
N VAL A 2 4.05 -27.77 -13.66
CA VAL A 2 4.11 -27.70 -12.18
C VAL A 2 5.10 -26.65 -11.66
N LEU A 3 6.32 -26.61 -12.19
CA LEU A 3 7.35 -25.65 -11.76
C LEU A 3 6.92 -24.18 -11.95
N VAL A 4 6.27 -23.86 -13.07
CA VAL A 4 5.83 -22.48 -13.39
C VAL A 4 4.70 -22.07 -12.45
N SER A 5 3.71 -22.94 -12.23
CA SER A 5 2.60 -22.68 -11.31
C SER A 5 3.07 -22.49 -9.87
N THR A 6 4.01 -23.33 -9.41
CA THR A 6 4.62 -23.19 -8.08
C THR A 6 5.38 -21.87 -7.95
N PHE A 7 6.18 -21.50 -8.95
CA PHE A 7 6.90 -20.23 -8.94
C PHE A 7 5.95 -19.04 -8.88
N LEU A 8 4.89 -19.03 -9.71
CA LEU A 8 3.90 -17.96 -9.72
C LEU A 8 3.16 -17.88 -8.38
N TYR A 9 2.82 -19.02 -7.76
CA TYR A 9 2.19 -19.05 -6.45
C TYR A 9 3.10 -18.43 -5.37
N ILE A 10 4.36 -18.86 -5.29
CA ILE A 10 5.33 -18.31 -4.33
C ILE A 10 5.50 -16.80 -4.56
N ALA A 11 5.70 -16.39 -5.82
CA ALA A 11 5.82 -14.98 -6.17
C ALA A 11 4.57 -14.20 -5.73
N HIS A 12 3.37 -14.71 -6.00
CA HIS A 12 2.11 -14.06 -5.63
C HIS A 12 2.00 -13.88 -4.12
N VAL A 13 2.25 -14.93 -3.34
CA VAL A 13 2.20 -14.89 -1.87
C VAL A 13 3.22 -13.90 -1.31
N VAL A 14 4.46 -13.90 -1.83
CA VAL A 14 5.48 -12.91 -1.45
C VAL A 14 5.03 -11.49 -1.79
N GLY A 15 4.46 -11.28 -2.98
CA GLY A 15 3.92 -9.99 -3.41
C GLY A 15 2.82 -9.47 -2.48
N VAL A 16 1.87 -10.35 -2.10
CA VAL A 16 0.83 -10.04 -1.13
C VAL A 16 1.43 -9.69 0.23
N ALA A 17 2.33 -10.53 0.75
CA ALA A 17 2.93 -10.33 2.07
C ALA A 17 3.71 -9.01 2.16
N LEU A 18 4.48 -8.68 1.11
CA LEU A 18 5.19 -7.40 1.02
C LEU A 18 4.22 -6.23 0.93
N GLY A 19 3.22 -6.29 0.05
CA GLY A 19 2.26 -5.20 -0.15
C GLY A 19 1.42 -4.93 1.11
N VAL A 20 0.72 -5.94 1.62
CA VAL A 20 -0.16 -5.82 2.80
C VAL A 20 0.65 -5.48 4.04
N GLY A 21 1.77 -6.17 4.27
CA GLY A 21 2.62 -5.97 5.44
C GLY A 21 3.23 -4.57 5.48
N ALA A 22 3.85 -4.13 4.37
CA ALA A 22 4.47 -2.81 4.31
C ALA A 22 3.43 -1.67 4.39
N ALA A 23 2.26 -1.81 3.75
CA ALA A 23 1.17 -0.84 3.86
C ALA A 23 0.65 -0.73 5.31
N THR A 24 0.46 -1.86 5.98
CA THR A 24 0.06 -1.91 7.40
C THR A 24 1.09 -1.21 8.28
N VAL A 25 2.39 -1.50 8.09
CA VAL A 25 3.46 -0.84 8.84
C VAL A 25 3.47 0.67 8.58
N LYS A 26 3.36 1.11 7.32
CA LYS A 26 3.31 2.54 6.95
C LYS A 26 2.15 3.24 7.68
N LEU A 27 0.97 2.64 7.64
CA LEU A 27 -0.23 3.18 8.29
C LEU A 27 -0.07 3.25 9.82
N VAL A 28 0.43 2.20 10.45
CA VAL A 28 0.65 2.18 11.92
C VAL A 28 1.66 3.26 12.33
N LEU A 29 2.76 3.42 11.60
CA LEU A 29 3.75 4.46 11.88
C LEU A 29 3.18 5.86 11.66
N LEU A 30 2.36 6.06 10.62
CA LEU A 30 1.68 7.32 10.35
C LEU A 30 0.61 7.65 11.40
N LEU A 31 -0.08 6.65 11.94
CA LEU A 31 -1.01 6.83 13.06
C LEU A 31 -0.28 7.19 14.34
N LYS A 32 0.90 6.59 14.58
CA LYS A 32 1.75 6.92 15.73
C LYS A 32 2.23 8.38 15.71
N SER A 33 2.49 8.94 14.53
CA SER A 33 2.87 10.36 14.41
C SER A 33 1.75 11.34 14.80
N LYS A 34 0.50 10.87 14.93
CA LYS A 34 -0.61 11.64 15.50
C LYS A 34 -0.45 11.88 17.00
N SER A 35 -0.05 10.83 17.72
CA SER A 35 0.05 10.85 19.19
C SER A 35 1.39 11.40 19.67
N ASP A 36 2.41 11.36 18.82
CA ASP A 36 3.77 11.76 19.15
C ASP A 36 4.38 12.53 17.98
N HIS A 37 4.40 13.86 18.07
CA HIS A 37 4.97 14.71 17.03
C HIS A 37 6.48 14.51 16.86
N THR A 38 7.19 14.11 17.92
CA THR A 38 8.64 13.82 17.83
C THR A 38 8.90 12.60 16.94
N PHE A 39 7.91 11.72 16.80
CA PHE A 39 7.97 10.55 15.92
C PHE A 39 7.92 10.88 14.43
N ILE A 40 7.47 12.08 14.04
CA ILE A 40 7.36 12.48 12.63
C ILE A 40 8.70 12.32 11.91
N LEU A 41 9.81 12.76 12.53
CA LEU A 41 11.14 12.64 11.94
C LEU A 41 11.56 11.18 11.76
N ALA A 42 11.21 10.30 12.69
CA ALA A 42 11.48 8.86 12.57
C ALA A 42 10.67 8.25 11.41
N PHE A 43 9.38 8.59 11.32
CA PHE A 43 8.51 8.18 10.21
C PHE A 43 9.08 8.62 8.85
N LEU A 44 9.47 9.90 8.72
CA LEU A 44 10.00 10.44 7.47
C LEU A 44 11.30 9.76 7.00
N LYS A 45 12.12 9.24 7.92
CA LYS A 45 13.33 8.47 7.58
C LYS A 45 13.02 7.09 7.00
N VAL A 46 11.91 6.47 7.43
CA VAL A 46 11.56 5.09 7.05
C VAL A 46 10.46 4.99 6.00
N VAL A 47 9.72 6.07 5.74
CA VAL A 47 8.58 6.06 4.81
C VAL A 47 8.99 5.66 3.39
N LYS A 48 10.11 6.21 2.88
CA LYS A 48 10.61 5.90 1.52
C LYS A 48 10.96 4.42 1.30
N PRO A 49 11.77 3.77 2.15
CA PRO A 49 12.03 2.33 1.98
C PRO A 49 10.77 1.49 2.13
N ILE A 50 9.84 1.86 3.01
CA ILE A 50 8.55 1.16 3.15
C ILE A 50 7.71 1.29 1.87
N THR A 51 7.59 2.50 1.30
CA THR A 51 6.90 2.73 0.02
C THR A 51 7.52 1.90 -1.11
N ARG A 52 8.85 1.79 -1.17
CA ARG A 52 9.52 0.91 -2.14
C ARG A 52 9.13 -0.55 -1.98
N LEU A 53 9.02 -1.05 -0.74
CA LEU A 53 8.55 -2.42 -0.49
C LEU A 53 7.09 -2.62 -0.93
N ILE A 54 6.21 -1.63 -0.70
CA ILE A 54 4.81 -1.67 -1.17
C ILE A 54 4.78 -1.77 -2.70
N ILE A 55 5.53 -0.91 -3.40
CA ILE A 55 5.59 -0.89 -4.87
C ILE A 55 6.16 -2.21 -5.40
N SER A 56 7.26 -2.71 -4.83
CA SER A 56 7.83 -4.01 -5.22
C SER A 56 6.83 -5.15 -5.00
N GLY A 57 6.13 -5.17 -3.86
CA GLY A 57 5.07 -6.15 -3.61
C GLY A 57 3.94 -6.08 -4.63
N LEU A 58 3.48 -4.87 -4.96
CA LEU A 58 2.42 -4.64 -5.96
C LEU A 58 2.85 -5.05 -7.37
N VAL A 59 4.10 -4.79 -7.76
CA VAL A 59 4.67 -5.24 -9.04
C VAL A 59 4.70 -6.77 -9.10
N ILE A 60 5.25 -7.44 -8.08
CA ILE A 60 5.31 -8.91 -8.03
C ILE A 60 3.90 -9.51 -8.07
N LEU A 61 2.96 -8.95 -7.32
CA LEU A 61 1.56 -9.36 -7.29
C LEU A 61 0.90 -9.25 -8.68
N THR A 62 1.13 -8.12 -9.36
CA THR A 62 0.56 -7.83 -10.69
C THR A 62 1.14 -8.78 -11.73
N LEU A 63 2.47 -8.95 -11.76
CA LEU A 63 3.14 -9.82 -12.73
C LEU A 63 2.77 -11.30 -12.54
N SER A 64 2.72 -11.76 -11.29
CA SER A 64 2.29 -13.15 -10.99
C SER A 64 0.82 -13.38 -11.36
N GLY A 65 -0.06 -12.41 -11.10
CA GLY A 65 -1.47 -12.47 -11.51
C GLY A 65 -1.65 -12.50 -13.03
N ILE A 66 -0.94 -11.64 -13.77
CA ILE A 66 -0.90 -11.68 -15.23
C ILE A 66 -0.38 -13.03 -15.74
N GLY A 67 0.65 -13.58 -15.09
CA GLY A 67 1.17 -14.91 -15.42
C GLY A 67 0.10 -16.02 -15.33
N TRP A 68 -0.76 -15.98 -14.31
CA TRP A 68 -1.88 -16.92 -14.19
C TRP A 68 -2.90 -16.75 -15.32
N LEU A 69 -3.23 -15.51 -15.69
CA LEU A 69 -4.15 -15.22 -16.80
C LEU A 69 -3.61 -15.77 -18.13
N ILE A 70 -2.31 -15.59 -18.40
CA ILE A 70 -1.65 -16.12 -19.61
C ILE A 70 -1.67 -17.65 -19.63
N MET A 71 -1.61 -18.30 -18.46
CA MET A 71 -1.73 -19.77 -18.34
C MET A 71 -3.16 -20.29 -18.54
N GLY A 72 -4.14 -19.43 -18.81
CA GLY A 72 -5.51 -19.84 -19.12
C GLY A 72 -6.46 -19.84 -17.93
N TYR A 73 -6.13 -19.16 -16.82
CA TYR A 73 -7.10 -18.96 -15.74
C TYR A 73 -8.34 -18.21 -16.23
N THR A 74 -9.51 -18.76 -15.94
CA THR A 74 -10.79 -18.23 -16.42
C THR A 74 -11.21 -17.00 -15.62
N PHE A 75 -11.81 -16.01 -16.30
CA PHE A 75 -12.35 -14.82 -15.65
C PHE A 75 -13.65 -15.14 -14.90
N THR A 76 -13.54 -15.37 -13.59
CA THR A 76 -14.69 -15.42 -12.69
C THR A 76 -15.07 -14.00 -12.23
N PRO A 77 -16.32 -13.75 -11.81
CA PRO A 77 -16.71 -12.45 -11.26
C PRO A 77 -15.81 -11.98 -10.11
N LEU A 78 -15.40 -12.89 -9.23
CA LEU A 78 -14.48 -12.59 -8.13
C LEU A 78 -13.07 -12.22 -8.62
N LEU A 79 -12.56 -12.89 -9.65
CA LEU A 79 -11.26 -12.55 -10.24
C LEU A 79 -11.28 -11.17 -10.89
N ILE A 80 -12.36 -10.85 -11.62
CA ILE A 80 -12.56 -9.51 -12.20
C ILE A 80 -12.58 -8.45 -11.10
N ALA A 81 -13.34 -8.68 -10.01
CA ALA A 81 -13.37 -7.77 -8.87
C ALA A 81 -11.97 -7.57 -8.26
N LYS A 82 -11.20 -8.64 -8.07
CA LYS A 82 -9.81 -8.58 -7.59
C LYS A 82 -8.93 -7.73 -8.50
N ILE A 83 -9.02 -7.91 -9.82
CA ILE A 83 -8.24 -7.14 -10.79
C ILE A 83 -8.58 -5.65 -10.72
N VAL A 84 -9.88 -5.31 -10.64
CA VAL A 84 -10.32 -3.92 -10.49
C VAL A 84 -9.76 -3.29 -9.21
N LEU A 85 -9.80 -4.02 -8.09
CA LEU A 85 -9.24 -3.54 -6.83
C LEU A 85 -7.72 -3.32 -6.91
N VAL A 86 -6.98 -4.23 -7.54
CA VAL A 86 -5.53 -4.06 -7.78
C VAL A 86 -5.27 -2.81 -8.63
N ALA A 87 -6.09 -2.56 -9.66
CA ALA A 87 -5.98 -1.36 -10.49
C ALA A 87 -6.26 -0.08 -9.67
N LEU A 88 -7.25 -0.09 -8.77
CA LEU A 88 -7.51 1.02 -7.85
C LEU A 88 -6.32 1.29 -6.92
N THR A 89 -5.66 0.24 -6.42
CA THR A 89 -4.43 0.38 -5.62
C THR A 89 -3.31 1.04 -6.44
N TRP A 90 -3.14 0.67 -7.71
CA TRP A 90 -2.20 1.31 -8.64
C TRP A 90 -2.49 2.79 -8.89
N VAL A 91 -3.76 3.22 -8.84
CA VAL A 91 -4.14 4.63 -8.99
C VAL A 91 -3.94 5.41 -7.69
N LEU A 92 -4.29 4.81 -6.55
CA LEU A 92 -4.14 5.47 -5.25
C LEU A 92 -2.67 5.67 -4.86
N GLY A 93 -1.78 4.74 -5.17
CA GLY A 93 -0.35 4.84 -4.86
C GLY A 93 0.27 6.17 -5.33
N PRO A 94 0.20 6.53 -6.62
CA PRO A 94 0.69 7.80 -7.12
C PRO A 94 0.03 9.04 -6.49
N ILE A 95 -1.26 8.99 -6.13
CA ILE A 95 -1.94 10.09 -5.43
C ILE A 95 -1.33 10.27 -4.04
N ILE A 96 -1.11 9.16 -3.33
CA ILE A 96 -0.49 9.17 -2.02
C ILE A 96 0.94 9.71 -2.10
N ASP A 97 1.77 9.12 -2.97
CA ASP A 97 3.21 9.38 -3.01
C ASP A 97 3.57 10.75 -3.62
N ASN A 98 2.76 11.25 -4.57
CA ASN A 98 3.05 12.51 -5.26
C ASN A 98 2.23 13.70 -4.77
N VAL A 99 1.15 13.48 -4.01
CA VAL A 99 0.26 14.57 -3.54
C VAL A 99 0.16 14.60 -2.01
N ALA A 100 -0.28 13.51 -1.40
CA ALA A 100 -0.56 13.50 0.05
C ALA A 100 0.72 13.52 0.90
N GLU A 101 1.67 12.63 0.59
CA GLU A 101 2.94 12.50 1.31
C GLU A 101 3.80 13.77 1.18
N PRO A 102 4.01 14.37 0.00
CA PRO A 102 4.78 15.61 -0.11
C PRO A 102 4.14 16.77 0.64
N LYS A 103 2.80 16.88 0.61
CA LYS A 103 2.07 17.91 1.38
C LYS A 103 2.25 17.70 2.89
N PHE A 104 2.18 16.46 3.37
CA PHE A 104 2.45 16.12 4.77
C PHE A 104 3.88 16.47 5.18
N VAL A 105 4.88 16.08 4.37
CA VAL A 105 6.30 16.37 4.62
C VAL A 105 6.56 17.87 4.67
N ARG A 106 6.01 18.64 3.71
CA ARG A 106 6.21 20.09 3.62
C ARG A 106 5.64 20.85 4.81
N LEU A 107 4.52 20.38 5.36
CA LEU A 107 3.82 21.03 6.46
C LEU A 107 4.22 20.47 7.85
N ALA A 108 5.14 19.50 7.89
CA ALA A 108 5.54 18.87 9.14
C ALA A 108 6.17 19.91 10.09
N PRO A 109 5.70 20.01 11.35
CA PRO A 109 6.26 20.94 12.32
C PRO A 109 7.70 20.53 12.71
N GLY A 110 8.52 21.51 13.07
CA GLY A 110 9.80 21.28 13.74
C GLY A 110 9.64 20.67 15.15
N PRO A 111 10.73 20.19 15.78
CA PRO A 111 10.69 19.50 17.07
C PRO A 111 10.08 20.30 18.23
N GLU A 112 10.14 21.63 18.15
CA GLU A 112 9.65 22.55 19.18
C GLU A 112 8.45 23.39 18.66
N GLU A 113 7.96 23.11 17.46
CA GLU A 113 6.87 23.85 16.85
C GLU A 113 5.52 23.17 17.11
N ASN A 114 4.49 23.97 17.33
CA ASN A 114 3.14 23.47 17.41
C ASN A 114 2.62 23.10 16.00
N ALA A 115 1.85 22.03 15.92
CA ALA A 115 1.19 21.63 14.69
C ALA A 115 0.23 22.72 14.17
N SER A 116 0.44 23.20 12.95
CA SER A 116 -0.48 24.12 12.29
C SER A 116 -1.80 23.42 11.93
N GLN A 117 -2.90 24.17 11.79
CA GLN A 117 -4.17 23.60 11.33
C GLN A 117 -4.05 22.96 9.94
N GLU A 118 -3.23 23.55 9.07
CA GLU A 118 -2.96 23.00 7.73
C GLU A 118 -2.26 21.64 7.80
N PHE A 119 -1.30 21.48 8.70
CA PHE A 119 -0.65 20.20 8.94
C PHE A 119 -1.64 19.15 9.44
N VAL A 120 -2.49 19.49 10.42
CA VAL A 120 -3.51 18.58 10.94
C VAL A 120 -4.46 18.09 9.85
N GLN A 121 -4.87 18.99 8.95
CA GLN A 121 -5.70 18.61 7.80
C GLN A 121 -4.94 17.73 6.80
N ALA A 122 -3.70 18.07 6.48
CA ALA A 122 -2.86 17.28 5.58
C ALA A 122 -2.60 15.87 6.15
N HIS A 123 -2.35 15.76 7.45
CA HIS A 123 -2.16 14.49 8.14
C HIS A 123 -3.44 13.65 8.12
N LYS A 124 -4.61 14.24 8.42
CA LYS A 124 -5.90 13.54 8.33
C LYS A 124 -6.16 13.01 6.91
N GLN A 125 -5.90 13.84 5.90
CA GLN A 125 -6.05 13.46 4.49
C GLN A 125 -5.11 12.28 4.15
N TYR A 126 -3.84 12.36 4.56
CA TYR A 126 -2.86 11.31 4.31
C TYR A 126 -3.23 10.00 5.00
N VAL A 127 -3.60 10.05 6.29
CA VAL A 127 -4.10 8.88 7.05
C VAL A 127 -5.31 8.25 6.37
N THR A 128 -6.25 9.06 5.89
CA THR A 128 -7.47 8.54 5.24
C THR A 128 -7.12 7.78 3.95
N LEU A 129 -6.21 8.31 3.14
CA LEU A 129 -5.77 7.65 1.91
C LEU A 129 -4.97 6.37 2.19
N GLU A 130 -4.05 6.40 3.16
CA GLU A 130 -3.28 5.22 3.58
C GLU A 130 -4.19 4.12 4.16
N LEU A 131 -5.20 4.50 4.94
CA LEU A 131 -6.21 3.58 5.46
C LEU A 131 -7.02 2.96 4.33
N ALA A 132 -7.46 3.75 3.35
CA ALA A 132 -8.19 3.27 2.19
C ALA A 132 -7.34 2.29 1.35
N ALA A 133 -6.10 2.67 1.04
CA ALA A 133 -5.18 1.81 0.28
C ALA A 133 -4.86 0.51 1.02
N THR A 134 -4.61 0.58 2.33
CA THR A 134 -4.38 -0.61 3.18
C THR A 134 -5.61 -1.50 3.22
N SER A 135 -6.81 -0.92 3.31
CA SER A 135 -8.07 -1.68 3.30
C SER A 135 -8.27 -2.39 1.96
N LEU A 136 -7.95 -1.76 0.82
CA LEU A 136 -7.98 -2.41 -0.49
C LEU A 136 -7.07 -3.65 -0.53
N PHE A 137 -5.85 -3.55 0.01
CA PHE A 137 -4.93 -4.68 0.11
C PHE A 137 -5.54 -5.86 0.90
N TYR A 138 -6.20 -5.59 2.03
CA TYR A 138 -6.88 -6.64 2.80
C TYR A 138 -8.08 -7.23 2.05
N ILE A 139 -8.86 -6.43 1.32
CA ILE A 139 -9.97 -6.94 0.50
C ILE A 139 -9.43 -7.83 -0.64
N ILE A 140 -8.36 -7.40 -1.32
CA ILE A 140 -7.67 -8.19 -2.37
C ILE A 140 -7.18 -9.53 -1.80
N LEU A 141 -6.61 -9.52 -0.59
CA LEU A 141 -6.19 -10.73 0.11
C LEU A 141 -7.38 -11.66 0.39
N VAL A 142 -8.47 -11.14 0.97
CA VAL A 142 -9.67 -11.93 1.28
C VAL A 142 -10.27 -12.54 0.01
N ILE A 143 -10.46 -11.76 -1.05
CA ILE A 143 -10.94 -12.28 -2.34
C ILE A 143 -9.96 -13.31 -2.90
N GLY A 144 -8.66 -13.09 -2.75
CA GLY A 144 -7.62 -14.04 -3.17
C GLY A 144 -7.68 -15.38 -2.45
N VAL A 145 -8.14 -15.43 -1.19
CA VAL A 145 -8.34 -16.69 -0.44
C VAL A 145 -9.62 -17.41 -0.88
N LEU A 146 -10.62 -16.66 -1.37
CA LEU A 146 -11.90 -17.20 -1.86
C LEU A 146 -11.86 -17.68 -3.32
N LEU A 147 -10.76 -17.45 -4.03
CA LEU A 147 -10.50 -17.87 -5.42
C LEU A 147 -9.70 -19.17 -5.45
#